data_AF-A0A962BET2-F1
#
_entry.id   AF-A0A962BET2-F1
#
_cell.length_a   1.000
_cell.length_b   1.000
_cell.length_c   1.000
_cell.angle_alpha   90.00
_cell.angle_beta   90.00
_cell.angle_gamma   90.00
#
_symmetry.space_group_name_H-M   'P 1'
#
loop_
_entity.id
_entity.type
_entity.pdbx_description
1 polymer ?
#
loop_
_entity_poly.entity_id
_entity_poly.type
_entity_poly.pdbx_seq_one_letter_code
_entity_poly.pdbx_strand_id
1 'polypeptide(L)'
;MPENNKHSELLSYTAEIVASHLSHNTVAAPEIPALIERIYKTLSTLGTEVKNSSALGERPQPAVPIRKSIMPDYIVCLEDGKKLKMLKRHLKTAYDMTPEQYRERWGLPHDYPMVAPNYTKQRSKLAKDIGLGTASTKTSGKRV
;
A
#
# COMPACT_ATOMS: atom_id res chain seq x y z
N MET A 1 -21.59 -18.33 -24.58
CA MET A 1 -22.24 -17.98 -23.30
C MET A 1 -21.98 -19.10 -22.28
N PRO A 2 -20.87 -19.09 -21.50
CA PRO A 2 -20.52 -20.19 -20.59
C PRO A 2 -20.77 -19.94 -19.09
N GLU A 3 -21.24 -18.75 -18.68
CA GLU A 3 -21.39 -18.38 -17.26
C GLU A 3 -22.55 -19.12 -16.54
N ASN A 4 -23.65 -19.41 -17.25
CA ASN A 4 -24.85 -19.97 -16.63
C ASN A 4 -24.68 -21.43 -16.15
N ASN A 5 -23.77 -22.19 -16.77
CA ASN A 5 -23.55 -23.60 -16.43
C ASN A 5 -22.85 -23.77 -15.09
N LYS A 6 -21.84 -22.93 -14.80
CA LYS A 6 -21.07 -22.97 -13.55
C LYS A 6 -21.94 -22.68 -12.32
N HIS A 7 -22.87 -21.73 -12.45
CA HIS A 7 -23.79 -21.39 -11.37
C HIS A 7 -24.75 -22.55 -11.06
N SER A 8 -25.27 -23.22 -12.10
CA SER A 8 -26.12 -24.41 -11.94
C SER A 8 -25.37 -25.57 -11.29
N GLU A 9 -24.11 -25.80 -11.67
CA GLU A 9 -23.25 -26.83 -11.09
C GLU A 9 -22.96 -26.55 -9.60
N LEU A 10 -22.62 -25.31 -9.25
CA LEU A 10 -22.39 -24.91 -7.86
C LEU A 10 -23.62 -25.09 -6.98
N LEU A 11 -24.80 -24.77 -7.48
CA LEU A 11 -26.06 -25.02 -6.77
C LEU A 11 -26.30 -26.52 -6.57
N SER A 12 -26.02 -27.34 -7.59
CA SER A 12 -26.13 -28.79 -7.49
C SER A 12 -25.22 -29.37 -6.41
N TYR A 13 -23.93 -28.98 -6.39
CA TYR A 13 -22.98 -29.45 -5.38
C TYR A 13 -23.34 -28.96 -3.97
N THR A 14 -23.78 -27.71 -3.85
CA THR A 14 -24.22 -27.16 -2.56
C THR A 14 -25.40 -27.98 -2.01
N ALA A 15 -26.39 -28.29 -2.86
CA ALA A 15 -27.57 -29.06 -2.46
C ALA A 15 -27.20 -30.50 -2.04
N GLU A 16 -26.31 -31.16 -2.77
CA GLU A 16 -25.84 -32.51 -2.44
C GLU A 16 -25.12 -32.56 -1.09
N ILE A 17 -24.22 -31.60 -0.83
CA ILE A 17 -23.48 -31.51 0.43
C ILE A 17 -24.42 -31.23 1.60
N VAL A 18 -25.36 -30.29 1.45
CA VAL A 18 -26.33 -29.96 2.50
C VAL A 18 -27.24 -31.15 2.78
N ALA A 19 -27.73 -31.86 1.75
CA ALA A 19 -28.56 -33.04 1.91
C ALA A 19 -27.82 -34.16 2.65
N SER A 20 -26.56 -34.44 2.28
CA SER A 20 -25.73 -35.44 2.97
C SER A 20 -25.40 -35.03 4.40
N HIS A 21 -25.24 -33.74 4.68
CA HIS A 21 -24.97 -33.27 6.04
C HIS A 21 -26.20 -33.40 6.93
N LEU A 22 -27.38 -33.02 6.43
CA LEU A 22 -28.65 -33.13 7.17
C LEU A 22 -29.12 -34.58 7.33
N SER A 23 -28.74 -35.50 6.43
CA SER A 23 -29.10 -36.92 6.56
C SER A 23 -28.32 -37.63 7.68
N HIS A 24 -27.14 -37.13 8.05
CA HIS A 24 -26.27 -37.72 9.08
C HIS A 24 -26.18 -36.88 10.35
N ASN A 25 -26.68 -35.64 10.33
CA ASN A 25 -26.48 -34.67 11.40
C ASN A 25 -27.76 -33.89 11.69
N THR A 26 -28.08 -33.68 12.96
CA THR A 26 -29.24 -32.90 13.38
C THR A 26 -28.90 -31.42 13.46
N VAL A 27 -29.52 -30.58 12.62
CA VAL A 27 -29.34 -29.12 12.59
C VAL A 27 -30.67 -28.45 12.88
N ALA A 28 -30.67 -27.38 13.67
CA ALA A 28 -31.88 -26.64 13.97
C ALA A 28 -32.41 -25.93 12.70
N ALA A 29 -33.73 -25.91 12.51
CA ALA A 29 -34.38 -25.24 11.37
C ALA A 29 -33.87 -23.80 11.07
N PRO A 30 -33.63 -22.92 12.07
CA PRO A 30 -33.13 -21.57 11.80
C PRO A 30 -31.67 -21.52 11.31
N GLU A 31 -30.89 -22.59 11.48
CA GLU A 31 -29.47 -22.64 11.09
C GLU A 31 -29.27 -23.14 9.65
N ILE A 32 -30.30 -23.78 9.06
CA ILE A 32 -30.24 -24.32 7.69
C ILE A 32 -29.93 -23.23 6.65
N PRO A 33 -30.55 -22.05 6.66
CA PRO A 33 -30.24 -20.99 5.70
C PRO A 33 -28.78 -20.52 5.80
N ALA A 34 -28.27 -20.36 7.02
CA ALA A 34 -26.90 -19.95 7.26
C ALA A 34 -25.88 -21.02 6.80
N LEU A 35 -26.21 -22.30 6.95
CA LEU A 35 -25.37 -23.41 6.48
C LEU A 35 -25.29 -23.42 4.94
N ILE A 36 -26.43 -23.27 4.25
CA ILE A 36 -26.48 -23.22 2.79
C ILE A 36 -25.62 -22.06 2.26
N GLU A 37 -25.77 -20.86 2.85
CA GLU A 37 -25.01 -19.68 2.45
C GLU A 37 -23.49 -19.91 2.62
N ARG A 38 -23.07 -20.48 3.76
CA ARG A 38 -21.66 -20.76 4.03
C ARG A 38 -21.06 -21.72 3.00
N ILE A 39 -21.72 -22.84 2.73
CA ILE A 39 -21.22 -23.86 1.79
C ILE A 39 -21.16 -23.28 0.38
N TYR A 40 -22.21 -22.60 -0.07
CA TYR A 40 -22.24 -21.94 -1.37
C TYR A 40 -21.12 -20.92 -1.52
N LYS A 41 -20.92 -20.08 -0.49
CA LYS A 41 -19.83 -19.10 -0.46
C LYS A 41 -18.48 -19.79 -0.54
N THR A 42 -18.22 -20.80 0.29
CA THR A 42 -16.96 -21.55 0.28
C THR A 42 -16.69 -22.14 -1.11
N LEU A 43 -17.66 -22.82 -1.73
CA LEU A 43 -17.52 -23.39 -3.08
C LEU A 43 -17.31 -22.33 -4.17
N SER A 44 -18.02 -21.20 -4.10
CA SER A 44 -17.86 -20.09 -5.05
C SER A 44 -16.48 -19.41 -4.94
N THR A 45 -15.87 -19.45 -3.75
CA THR A 45 -14.55 -18.86 -3.50
C THR A 45 -13.40 -19.83 -3.77
N LEU A 46 -13.62 -21.14 -3.62
CA LEU A 46 -12.65 -22.19 -3.93
C LEU A 46 -12.28 -22.14 -5.42
N GLY A 47 -10.99 -21.95 -5.71
CA GLY A 47 -10.49 -21.78 -7.09
C GLY A 47 -10.48 -20.33 -7.61
N THR A 48 -11.01 -19.37 -6.84
CA THR A 48 -10.84 -17.92 -7.09
C THR A 48 -9.77 -17.27 -6.21
N GLU A 49 -8.93 -18.09 -5.56
CA GLU A 49 -7.77 -17.67 -4.75
C GLU A 49 -6.59 -17.12 -5.59
N VAL A 50 -6.89 -16.23 -6.53
CA VAL A 50 -5.90 -15.32 -7.13
C VAL A 50 -6.28 -13.84 -6.93
N LYS A 51 -7.45 -13.52 -6.34
CA LYS A 51 -7.84 -12.10 -6.18
C LYS A 51 -8.40 -11.65 -4.84
N ASN A 52 -8.34 -12.47 -3.78
CA ASN A 52 -8.70 -12.04 -2.43
C ASN A 52 -7.63 -12.36 -1.39
N SER A 53 -6.36 -12.04 -1.68
CA SER A 53 -5.35 -11.80 -0.65
C SER A 53 -5.63 -10.45 0.06
N SER A 54 -6.79 -10.35 0.69
CA SER A 54 -7.17 -9.28 1.63
C SER A 54 -7.32 -9.84 3.05
N ALA A 55 -6.38 -10.71 3.45
CA ALA A 55 -6.36 -11.32 4.78
C ALA A 55 -4.95 -11.47 5.39
N LEU A 56 -3.94 -10.74 4.90
CA LEU A 56 -2.63 -10.63 5.55
C LEU A 56 -2.13 -9.19 5.50
N GLY A 57 -2.51 -8.41 6.51
CA GLY A 57 -2.01 -7.06 6.79
C GLY A 57 -2.58 -5.99 5.85
N GLU A 58 -3.35 -5.05 6.41
CA GLU A 58 -3.62 -3.76 5.77
C GLU A 58 -2.30 -3.07 5.43
N ARG A 59 -1.76 -3.34 4.24
CA ARG A 59 -0.90 -2.37 3.57
C ARG A 59 -1.87 -1.38 2.95
N PRO A 60 -1.96 -0.14 3.48
CA PRO A 60 -2.86 0.86 2.92
C PRO A 60 -2.62 0.93 1.42
N GLN A 61 -3.69 0.83 0.63
CA GLN A 61 -3.55 1.01 -0.81
C GLN A 61 -2.96 2.41 -1.03
N PRO A 62 -1.83 2.53 -1.74
CA PRO A 62 -1.18 3.81 -1.90
C PRO A 62 -2.15 4.75 -2.63
N ALA A 63 -2.45 5.90 -2.02
CA ALA A 63 -3.38 6.91 -2.57
C ALA A 63 -3.00 7.35 -4.00
N VAL A 64 -1.75 7.12 -4.39
CA VAL A 64 -1.24 7.23 -5.76
C VAL A 64 -0.14 6.20 -5.97
N PRO A 65 0.02 5.65 -7.19
CA PRO A 65 1.18 4.82 -7.53
C PRO A 65 2.48 5.53 -7.12
N ILE A 66 3.42 4.82 -6.49
CA ILE A 66 4.71 5.36 -6.00
C ILE A 66 5.46 6.14 -7.09
N ARG A 67 5.31 5.77 -8.36
CA ARG A 67 5.90 6.49 -9.50
C ARG A 67 5.28 7.88 -9.76
N LYS A 68 4.03 8.11 -9.32
CA LYS A 68 3.28 9.36 -9.48
C LYS A 68 3.28 10.23 -8.21
N SER A 69 3.86 9.76 -7.11
CA SER A 69 3.93 10.55 -5.87
C SER A 69 4.96 11.69 -5.95
N ILE A 70 5.93 11.60 -6.85
CA ILE A 70 6.96 12.61 -7.05
C ILE A 70 6.59 13.48 -8.26
N MET A 71 6.21 14.74 -8.01
CA MET A 71 6.02 15.76 -9.03
C MET A 71 7.14 16.82 -8.91
N PRO A 72 7.52 17.55 -9.98
CA PRO A 72 8.58 18.55 -9.90
C PRO A 72 8.36 19.61 -8.83
N ASP A 73 7.10 20.06 -8.65
CA ASP A 73 6.74 21.16 -7.75
C ASP A 73 6.17 20.71 -6.39
N TYR A 74 5.73 19.46 -6.29
CA TYR A 74 5.14 18.91 -5.07
C TYR A 74 5.37 17.40 -4.95
N ILE A 75 5.37 16.90 -3.74
CA ILE A 75 5.37 15.49 -3.40
C ILE A 75 4.04 15.12 -2.74
N VAL A 76 3.47 13.99 -3.13
CA VAL A 76 2.21 13.49 -2.59
C VAL A 76 2.49 12.51 -1.45
N CYS A 77 1.83 12.71 -0.31
CA CYS A 77 1.88 11.76 0.80
C CYS A 77 1.12 10.49 0.43
N LEU A 78 1.75 9.31 0.52
CA LEU A 78 1.11 8.02 0.27
C LEU A 78 0.08 7.64 1.35
N GLU A 79 0.18 8.22 2.55
CA GLU A 79 -0.77 7.98 3.66
C GLU A 79 -2.06 8.80 3.48
N ASP A 80 -1.96 10.08 3.09
CA ASP A 80 -3.10 11.00 3.03
C ASP A 80 -3.56 11.38 1.61
N GLY A 81 -2.73 11.17 0.60
CA GLY A 81 -2.94 11.74 -0.75
C GLY A 81 -2.73 13.26 -0.85
N LYS A 82 -2.28 13.94 0.21
CA LYS A 82 -2.07 15.40 0.22
C LYS A 82 -0.83 15.80 -0.58
N LYS A 83 -0.96 16.87 -1.38
CA LYS A 83 0.13 17.51 -2.13
C LYS A 83 0.89 18.46 -1.22
N LEU A 84 2.19 18.21 -1.03
CA LEU A 84 3.04 18.93 -0.09
C LEU A 84 4.36 19.31 -0.77
N LYS A 85 5.00 20.40 -0.36
CA LYS A 85 6.36 20.71 -0.84
C LYS A 85 7.43 19.94 -0.07
N MET A 86 7.16 19.61 1.20
CA MET A 86 8.07 18.93 2.12
C MET A 86 7.33 17.80 2.85
N LEU A 87 7.62 16.55 2.47
CA LEU A 87 7.02 15.38 3.09
C LEU A 87 7.57 15.14 4.50
N LYS A 88 8.89 15.34 4.70
CA LYS A 88 9.55 15.14 6.01
C LYS A 88 8.87 15.88 7.17
N ARG A 89 8.43 17.13 6.94
CA ARG A 89 7.73 17.92 7.96
C ARG A 89 6.37 17.29 8.29
N HIS A 90 5.62 16.94 7.25
CA HIS A 90 4.28 16.38 7.39
C HIS A 90 4.28 15.04 8.12
N LEU A 91 5.25 14.16 7.79
CA LEU A 91 5.42 12.88 8.47
C LEU A 91 5.64 13.06 9.98
N LYS A 92 6.49 14.02 10.37
CA LYS A 92 6.73 14.31 11.78
C LYS A 92 5.50 14.89 12.49
N THR A 93 4.79 15.83 11.87
CA THR A 93 3.68 16.52 12.54
C THR A 93 2.37 15.73 12.56
N ALA A 94 2.09 14.95 11.52
CA ALA A 94 0.82 14.24 11.39
C ALA A 94 0.90 12.80 11.91
N TYR A 95 2.07 12.17 11.81
CA TYR A 95 2.25 10.75 12.10
C TYR A 95 3.35 10.44 13.11
N ASP A 96 4.12 11.45 13.52
CA ASP A 96 5.34 11.30 14.33
C ASP A 96 6.31 10.22 13.79
N MET A 97 6.35 10.06 12.47
CA MET A 97 7.17 9.05 11.79
C MET A 97 8.44 9.65 11.19
N THR A 98 9.52 8.86 11.20
CA THR A 98 10.76 9.22 10.53
C THR A 98 10.68 8.92 9.02
N PRO A 99 11.47 9.62 8.19
CA PRO A 99 11.56 9.31 6.76
C PRO A 99 11.96 7.87 6.47
N GLU A 100 12.79 7.26 7.31
CA GLU A 100 13.26 5.89 7.18
C GLU A 100 12.11 4.90 7.42
N GLN A 101 11.38 5.09 8.51
CA GLN A 101 10.21 4.28 8.84
C GLN A 101 9.12 4.40 7.77
N TYR A 102 8.96 5.59 7.19
CA TYR A 102 8.06 5.81 6.06
C TYR A 102 8.48 5.04 4.80
N ARG A 103 9.78 5.00 4.49
CA ARG A 103 10.29 4.20 3.35
C ARG A 103 10.08 2.72 3.58
N GLU A 104 10.35 2.23 4.77
CA GLU A 104 10.16 0.83 5.13
C GLU A 104 8.68 0.43 5.04
N ARG A 105 7.78 1.26 5.59
CA ARG A 105 6.33 1.04 5.57
C ARG A 105 5.77 0.92 4.15
N TRP A 106 6.31 1.69 3.21
CA TRP A 106 5.85 1.73 1.81
C TRP A 106 6.75 0.97 0.82
N GLY A 107 7.82 0.31 1.29
CA GLY A 107 8.79 -0.38 0.44
C GLY A 107 9.49 0.55 -0.57
N LEU A 108 9.74 1.81 -0.19
CA LEU A 108 10.33 2.81 -1.07
C LEU A 108 11.87 2.63 -1.18
N PRO A 109 12.47 2.91 -2.35
CA PRO A 109 13.91 2.98 -2.49
C PRO A 109 14.55 4.00 -1.53
N HIS A 110 15.79 3.75 -1.12
CA HIS A 110 16.55 4.68 -0.27
C HIS A 110 16.71 6.07 -0.93
N ASP A 111 16.80 6.12 -2.26
CA ASP A 111 16.91 7.34 -3.06
C ASP A 111 15.59 8.12 -3.23
N TYR A 112 14.52 7.70 -2.54
CA TYR A 112 13.24 8.39 -2.63
C TYR A 112 13.33 9.82 -2.02
N PRO A 113 13.01 10.88 -2.81
CA PRO A 113 13.09 12.25 -2.34
C PRO A 113 11.97 12.55 -1.33
N MET A 114 12.31 13.20 -0.22
CA MET A 114 11.34 13.59 0.83
C MET A 114 10.82 15.02 0.67
N VAL A 115 11.22 15.68 -0.40
CA VAL A 115 10.96 17.09 -0.70
C VAL A 115 10.85 17.22 -2.22
N ALA A 116 10.03 18.15 -2.70
CA ALA A 116 9.88 18.39 -4.13
C ALA A 116 11.23 18.72 -4.80
N PRO A 117 11.58 18.10 -5.94
CA PRO A 117 12.87 18.31 -6.62
C PRO A 117 13.16 19.77 -7.03
N ASN A 118 12.15 20.56 -7.40
CA ASN A 118 12.38 21.98 -7.72
C ASN A 118 12.70 22.81 -6.47
N TYR A 119 12.11 22.46 -5.32
CA TYR A 119 12.40 23.13 -4.06
C TYR A 119 13.83 22.88 -3.59
N THR A 120 14.35 21.66 -3.76
CA THR A 120 15.75 21.34 -3.44
C THR A 120 16.73 22.07 -4.36
N LYS A 121 16.44 22.14 -5.67
CA LYS A 121 17.24 22.90 -6.65
C LYS A 121 17.29 24.40 -6.31
N GLN A 122 16.15 24.99 -5.98
CA GLN A 122 16.07 26.42 -5.64
C GLN A 122 16.84 26.75 -4.37
N ARG A 123 16.71 25.93 -3.32
CA ARG A 123 17.49 26.10 -2.08
C ARG A 123 18.98 25.87 -2.26
N SER A 124 19.39 24.88 -3.06
CA SER A 124 20.81 24.62 -3.34
C SER A 124 21.45 25.79 -4.10
N LYS A 125 20.74 26.36 -5.08
CA LYS A 125 21.19 27.55 -5.81
C LYS A 125 21.37 28.74 -4.87
N LEU A 126 20.38 29.01 -4.00
CA LEU A 126 20.45 30.08 -3.01
C LEU A 126 21.59 29.88 -2.01
N ALA A 127 21.84 28.65 -1.54
CA ALA A 127 22.94 28.37 -0.60
C ALA A 127 24.33 28.59 -1.22
N LYS A 128 24.49 28.27 -2.51
CA LYS A 128 25.72 28.55 -3.27
C LYS A 128 25.90 30.06 -3.48
N ASP A 129 24.81 30.77 -3.74
CA ASP A 129 24.79 32.23 -3.94
C ASP A 129 25.09 32.99 -2.63
N ILE A 130 24.67 32.46 -1.48
CA ILE A 130 24.92 33.01 -0.14
C ILE A 130 26.32 32.62 0.41
N GLY A 131 27.09 31.77 -0.29
CA GLY A 131 28.51 31.54 0.03
C GLY A 131 28.82 30.46 1.07
N LEU A 132 27.91 29.50 1.34
CA LEU A 132 28.27 28.29 2.11
C LEU A 132 29.02 27.29 1.22
N GLY A 133 30.34 27.47 1.06
CA GLY A 133 31.18 26.46 0.39
C GLY A 133 32.50 26.93 -0.24
N THR A 134 32.87 28.21 -0.18
CA THR A 134 34.16 28.67 -0.72
C THR A 134 35.30 28.52 0.30
N ALA A 135 35.94 27.36 0.26
CA ALA A 135 37.32 27.03 0.63
C ALA A 135 38.07 27.90 1.67
N SER A 136 38.35 27.31 2.85
CA SER A 136 39.60 27.55 3.59
C SER A 136 40.55 26.35 3.45
N THR A 137 40.87 25.97 2.22
CA THR A 137 42.03 25.11 1.94
C THR A 137 43.11 25.96 1.27
N LYS A 138 43.89 26.68 2.08
CA LYS A 138 45.24 27.11 1.67
C LYS A 138 46.25 26.37 2.52
N THR A 139 46.76 25.29 1.93
CA THR A 139 48.07 24.70 2.18
C THR A 139 49.13 25.78 2.39
N SER A 140 49.85 25.73 3.52
CA SER A 140 51.16 26.33 3.66
C SER A 140 52.14 25.26 4.14
N GLY A 141 52.77 24.59 3.19
CA GLY A 141 54.01 23.86 3.44
C GLY A 141 55.22 24.80 3.42
N LYS A 142 56.35 24.27 3.95
CA LYS A 142 57.73 24.80 3.99
C LYS A 142 58.00 25.76 5.17
N ARG A 143 59.07 25.64 5.97
CA ARG A 143 60.48 25.35 5.65
C ARG A 143 61.26 24.85 6.91
N VAL A 144 62.16 23.89 6.64
CA VAL A 144 63.54 23.69 7.14
C VAL A 144 63.78 23.55 8.64
#